data_AF-A0A5B8N1F8-F1
#
_entry.id   AF-A0A5B8N1F8-F1
#
_cell.length_a   1.000
_cell.length_b   1.000
_cell.length_c   1.000
_cell.angle_alpha   90.00
_cell.angle_beta   90.00
_cell.angle_gamma   90.00
#
_symmetry.space_group_name_H-M   'P 1'
#
loop_
_entity.id
_entity.type
_entity.pdbx_description
1 polymer ?
#
loop_
_entity_poly.entity_id
_entity_poly.type
_entity_poly.pdbx_seq_one_letter_code
_entity_poly.pdbx_strand_id
1 'polypeptide(L)'
;MLMQTAELKPQVKLLSRAELDAYDPEAESWQKQFTRRYTHHSELKNVLNNIEDVNETVYSKFAIAVTPYMAKLMDRDDPDCPIRKQYLPSFHEETRPGFHTLLDELGEEGDTIPDTSVVHRYPRRVLFLVSNTCAVLCRFCTRKRMVAQPDGSVHKDQIERSIDYIAGNKDIEDVLLSGGDPLTFTDERLDYILGQIRERAPHVRFLRMGSRMVVQLPTRITPELCAILEKHRVQMVNIHINHPKEITPLLRRRVKMIQKAGIMMGLQTVCLKGINDDVAVMRELFMQAIEMGVRPYYVYSTDMVEGAHHFIVPHHRMLELYEGLRGWISGPAVPTFVVDGLGGLGKLPIIPTYVHEEIRADGQGTTVKCRNYKGMTVEMPGLGLDFRVPSQSNG
;
A
#
# COMPACT_ATOMS: atom_id res chain seq x y z
N MET A 1 19.15 -8.01 15.66
CA MET A 1 19.28 -6.55 15.88
C MET A 1 18.28 -5.86 14.96
N LEU A 2 17.49 -4.86 15.39
CA LEU A 2 16.95 -3.90 14.40
C LEU A 2 18.15 -3.19 13.77
N MET A 3 17.99 -2.19 12.91
CA MET A 3 18.98 -1.10 12.99
C MET A 3 18.87 -0.51 14.41
N GLN A 4 19.40 -1.18 15.44
CA GLN A 4 19.96 -0.45 16.56
C GLN A 4 20.98 0.42 15.89
N THR A 5 20.79 1.72 16.05
CA THR A 5 21.63 2.84 15.63
C THR A 5 23.13 2.68 15.95
N ALA A 6 23.53 1.61 16.64
CA ALA A 6 24.90 1.15 16.76
C ALA A 6 25.40 0.57 15.42
N GLU A 7 25.87 1.45 14.53
CA GLU A 7 27.07 1.30 13.65
C GLU A 7 27.02 2.12 12.35
N LEU A 8 25.91 2.80 12.04
CA LEU A 8 25.87 3.71 10.90
C LEU A 8 25.86 5.16 11.40
N LYS A 9 27.04 5.79 11.34
CA LYS A 9 27.16 7.24 11.54
C LYS A 9 26.20 7.95 10.58
N PRO A 10 25.37 8.90 11.07
CA PRO A 10 24.50 9.69 10.21
C PRO A 10 25.31 10.28 9.06
N GLN A 11 24.88 9.99 7.84
CA GLN A 11 25.52 10.55 6.65
C GLN A 11 25.09 12.01 6.48
N VAL A 12 25.97 12.80 5.85
CA VAL A 12 25.67 14.21 5.54
C VAL A 12 24.42 14.27 4.64
N LYS A 13 23.43 15.06 5.02
CA LYS A 13 22.22 15.26 4.21
C LYS A 13 22.55 16.09 2.97
N LEU A 14 21.83 15.86 1.87
CA LEU A 14 21.98 16.63 0.64
C LEU A 14 21.08 17.87 0.73
N LEU A 15 21.63 19.01 1.11
CA LEU A 15 20.84 20.17 1.54
C LEU A 15 20.58 21.16 0.40
N SER A 16 21.18 20.98 -0.76
CA SER A 16 20.89 21.79 -1.96
C SER A 16 20.31 20.96 -3.10
N ARG A 17 19.56 21.63 -3.99
CA ARG A 17 19.05 20.98 -5.21
C ARG A 17 20.17 20.39 -6.07
N ALA A 18 21.30 21.09 -6.20
CA ALA A 18 22.43 20.64 -6.99
C ALA A 18 23.06 19.34 -6.45
N GLU A 19 23.23 19.23 -5.12
CA GLU A 19 23.72 18.00 -4.48
C GLU A 19 22.75 16.83 -4.71
N LEU A 20 21.44 17.07 -4.60
CA LEU A 20 20.41 16.05 -4.80
C LEU A 20 20.32 15.57 -6.26
N ASP A 21 20.44 16.50 -7.21
CA ASP A 21 20.43 16.17 -8.64
C ASP A 21 21.70 15.42 -9.05
N ALA A 22 22.85 15.76 -8.48
CA ALA A 22 24.12 15.04 -8.69
C ALA A 22 24.19 13.67 -7.99
N TYR A 23 23.35 13.44 -6.98
CA TYR A 23 23.36 12.19 -6.22
C TYR A 23 22.85 11.00 -7.05
N ASP A 24 23.68 9.96 -7.11
CA ASP A 24 23.33 8.64 -7.65
C ASP A 24 22.95 7.68 -6.51
N PRO A 25 21.67 7.27 -6.41
CA PRO A 25 21.24 6.28 -5.44
C PRO A 25 21.95 4.93 -5.57
N GLU A 26 22.52 4.57 -6.71
CA GLU A 26 23.20 3.27 -6.86
C GLU A 26 24.68 3.30 -6.42
N ALA A 27 25.23 4.48 -6.13
CA ALA A 27 26.63 4.65 -5.71
C ALA A 27 26.88 4.32 -4.22
N GLU A 28 25.83 4.09 -3.42
CA GLU A 28 25.97 3.75 -2.01
C GLU A 28 24.93 2.73 -1.52
N SER A 29 25.24 2.04 -0.41
CA SER A 29 24.35 1.05 0.18
C SER A 29 23.04 1.69 0.64
N TRP A 30 21.93 0.95 0.54
CA TRP A 30 20.60 1.44 0.93
C TRP A 30 20.58 1.94 2.39
N GLN A 31 21.38 1.34 3.28
CA GLN A 31 21.48 1.75 4.67
C GLN A 31 22.06 3.17 4.80
N LYS A 32 23.07 3.53 4.00
CA LYS A 32 23.60 4.91 4.00
C LYS A 32 22.52 5.90 3.55
N GLN A 33 21.80 5.58 2.49
CA GLN A 33 20.68 6.40 1.99
C GLN A 33 19.58 6.57 3.05
N PHE A 34 19.28 5.49 3.78
CA PHE A 34 18.31 5.49 4.87
C PHE A 34 18.72 6.42 6.02
N THR A 35 20.02 6.60 6.28
CA THR A 35 20.49 7.57 7.28
C THR A 35 20.50 9.02 6.77
N ARG A 36 20.45 9.26 5.45
CA ARG A 36 20.37 10.61 4.85
C ARG A 36 18.96 11.20 4.83
N ARG A 37 17.99 10.54 5.47
CA ARG A 37 16.59 10.97 5.39
C ARG A 37 16.39 12.37 5.95
N TYR A 38 15.59 13.16 5.25
CA TYR A 38 15.13 14.44 5.75
C TYR A 38 14.06 14.21 6.81
N THR A 39 14.29 14.74 8.01
CA THR A 39 13.47 14.51 9.22
C THR A 39 12.80 15.78 9.70
N HIS A 40 12.92 16.87 8.94
CA HIS A 40 12.17 18.09 9.15
C HIS A 40 11.97 18.83 7.81
N HIS A 41 10.85 19.51 7.62
CA HIS A 41 10.56 20.22 6.36
C HIS A 41 11.62 21.29 6.04
N SER A 42 12.18 21.94 7.06
CA SER A 42 13.19 23.00 6.89
C SER A 42 14.47 22.51 6.22
N GLU A 43 14.80 21.21 6.33
CA GLU A 43 15.99 20.62 5.71
C GLU A 43 15.88 20.56 4.18
N LEU A 44 14.68 20.74 3.64
CA LEU A 44 14.41 20.77 2.20
C LEU A 44 14.25 22.20 1.65
N LYS A 45 14.33 23.26 2.47
CA LYS A 45 14.11 24.67 2.03
C LYS A 45 15.09 25.13 0.94
N ASN A 46 16.28 24.55 0.88
CA ASN A 46 17.30 24.81 -0.14
C ASN A 46 17.29 23.78 -1.29
N VAL A 47 16.40 22.78 -1.22
CA VAL A 47 16.20 21.73 -2.22
C VAL A 47 14.95 22.02 -3.06
N LEU A 48 13.87 22.47 -2.43
CA LEU A 48 12.58 22.76 -3.05
C LEU A 48 12.15 24.19 -2.74
N ASN A 49 11.50 24.82 -3.69
CA ASN A 49 10.89 26.14 -3.51
C ASN A 49 9.46 25.98 -2.97
N ASN A 50 8.92 27.03 -2.34
CA ASN A 50 7.53 27.08 -1.86
C ASN A 50 7.17 25.94 -0.88
N ILE A 51 8.08 25.59 0.04
CA ILE A 51 7.74 24.66 1.13
C ILE A 51 6.81 25.37 2.11
N GLU A 52 5.68 24.74 2.41
CA GLU A 52 4.76 25.17 3.47
C GLU A 52 5.45 25.12 4.84
N ASP A 53 5.41 26.23 5.57
CA ASP A 53 5.86 26.27 6.96
C ASP A 53 4.71 25.81 7.86
N VAL A 54 4.92 24.74 8.62
CA VAL A 54 3.91 24.12 9.49
C VAL A 54 4.32 24.29 10.94
N ASN A 55 3.34 24.30 11.85
CA ASN A 55 3.61 24.41 13.27
C ASN A 55 4.42 23.21 13.78
N GLU A 56 5.37 23.44 14.69
CA GLU A 56 6.18 22.39 15.31
C GLU A 56 5.33 21.29 15.99
N THR A 57 4.11 21.63 16.43
CA THR A 57 3.12 20.69 16.96
C THR A 57 2.67 19.62 15.96
N VAL A 58 2.87 19.80 14.66
CA VAL A 58 2.65 18.73 13.66
C VAL A 58 3.64 17.61 13.90
N TYR A 59 4.91 17.90 14.19
CA TYR A 59 5.94 16.89 14.35
C TYR A 59 5.80 16.09 15.64
N SER A 60 5.18 16.66 16.69
CA SER A 60 4.91 15.93 17.92
C SER A 60 3.86 14.83 17.73
N LYS A 61 2.97 15.00 16.75
CA LYS A 61 1.99 13.96 16.37
C LYS A 61 2.49 13.09 15.23
N PHE A 62 3.15 13.71 14.25
CA PHE A 62 3.33 13.17 12.91
C PHE A 62 4.74 13.43 12.39
N ALA A 63 5.67 12.57 12.79
CA ALA A 63 7.05 12.59 12.31
C ALA A 63 7.14 12.60 10.76
N ILE A 64 8.21 13.20 10.25
CA ILE A 64 8.56 13.17 8.83
C ILE A 64 9.86 12.37 8.65
N ALA A 65 9.92 11.59 7.58
CA ALA A 65 11.16 11.02 7.08
C ALA A 65 11.04 10.91 5.57
N VAL A 66 11.98 11.47 4.81
CA VAL A 66 12.00 11.40 3.33
C VAL A 66 13.38 10.99 2.85
N THR A 67 13.49 9.96 2.02
CA THR A 67 14.77 9.54 1.44
C THR A 67 15.20 10.52 0.36
N PRO A 68 16.51 10.70 0.12
CA PRO A 68 17.00 11.47 -1.03
C PRO A 68 16.39 11.01 -2.36
N TYR A 69 16.24 9.68 -2.53
CA TYR A 69 15.59 9.12 -3.71
C TYR A 69 14.18 9.67 -3.94
N MET A 70 13.32 9.70 -2.90
CA MET A 70 11.97 10.26 -3.05
C MET A 70 11.95 11.78 -3.16
N ALA A 71 12.86 12.48 -2.46
CA ALA A 71 13.00 13.92 -2.59
C ALA A 71 13.38 14.34 -4.03
N LYS A 72 14.18 13.53 -4.74
CA LYS A 72 14.58 13.79 -6.13
C LYS A 72 13.41 13.75 -7.12
N LEU A 73 12.35 13.00 -6.79
CA LEU A 73 11.12 12.91 -7.58
C LEU A 73 10.16 14.09 -7.33
N MET A 74 10.45 14.91 -6.31
CA MET A 74 9.69 16.12 -6.05
C MET A 74 10.06 17.19 -7.08
N ASP A 75 9.02 17.75 -7.67
CA ASP A 75 9.15 18.95 -8.48
C ASP A 75 9.64 20.09 -7.58
N ARG A 76 10.62 20.84 -8.07
CA ARG A 76 11.27 21.90 -7.29
C ARG A 76 10.33 23.06 -7.05
N ASP A 77 9.54 23.43 -8.06
CA ASP A 77 8.83 24.71 -8.10
C ASP A 77 7.33 24.53 -7.87
N ASP A 78 6.79 23.36 -8.21
CA ASP A 78 5.39 23.03 -8.04
C ASP A 78 5.06 22.62 -6.57
N PRO A 79 4.34 23.45 -5.79
CA PRO A 79 3.89 23.08 -4.45
C PRO A 79 2.79 22.01 -4.49
N ASP A 80 2.06 21.90 -5.60
CA ASP A 80 1.01 20.90 -5.80
C ASP A 80 1.54 19.54 -6.27
N CYS A 81 2.86 19.41 -6.36
CA CYS A 81 3.53 18.19 -6.82
C CYS A 81 3.00 16.95 -6.06
N PRO A 82 2.52 15.92 -6.78
CA PRO A 82 1.87 14.75 -6.17
C PRO A 82 2.84 13.92 -5.33
N ILE A 83 4.16 14.07 -5.50
CA ILE A 83 5.15 13.42 -4.64
C ILE A 83 5.33 14.20 -3.34
N ARG A 84 5.34 15.54 -3.39
CA ARG A 84 5.48 16.41 -2.20
C ARG A 84 4.31 16.19 -1.25
N LYS A 85 3.09 16.25 -1.77
CA LYS A 85 1.85 16.05 -0.99
C LYS A 85 1.84 14.72 -0.22
N GLN A 86 2.46 13.68 -0.76
CA GLN A 86 2.50 12.38 -0.07
C GLN A 86 3.41 12.35 1.16
N TYR A 87 4.40 13.26 1.28
CA TYR A 87 5.50 13.13 2.23
C TYR A 87 5.85 14.40 3.02
N LEU A 88 5.55 15.58 2.51
CA LEU A 88 5.75 16.84 3.23
C LEU A 88 4.50 17.17 4.04
N PRO A 89 4.65 17.66 5.27
CA PRO A 89 3.52 18.04 6.10
C PRO A 89 2.79 19.25 5.53
N SER A 90 1.52 19.37 5.88
CA SER A 90 0.68 20.53 5.55
C SER A 90 -0.04 21.08 6.78
N PHE A 91 -0.41 22.36 6.76
CA PHE A 91 -1.26 23.00 7.77
C PHE A 91 -2.59 22.25 7.95
N HIS A 92 -3.09 21.58 6.91
CA HIS A 92 -4.27 20.74 7.01
C HIS A 92 -4.12 19.56 7.99
N GLU A 93 -2.91 19.23 8.42
CA GLU A 93 -2.71 18.22 9.47
C GLU A 93 -2.96 18.76 10.88
N GLU A 94 -3.00 20.09 11.04
CA GLU A 94 -3.32 20.79 12.28
C GLU A 94 -4.83 20.99 12.45
N THR A 95 -5.58 20.94 11.34
CA THR A 95 -7.01 21.21 11.34
C THR A 95 -7.83 20.00 11.78
N ARG A 96 -9.01 20.27 12.35
CA ARG A 96 -10.01 19.24 12.66
C ARG A 96 -11.17 19.33 11.67
N PRO A 97 -11.48 18.28 10.92
CA PRO A 97 -12.64 18.29 10.03
C PRO A 97 -13.95 18.28 10.83
N GLY A 98 -15.06 18.62 10.18
CA GLY A 98 -16.40 18.59 10.77
C GLY A 98 -16.99 17.18 10.98
N PHE A 99 -16.19 16.13 10.78
CA PHE A 99 -16.53 14.73 11.00
C PHE A 99 -15.47 14.05 11.86
N HIS A 100 -15.81 12.90 12.45
CA HIS A 100 -14.89 12.17 13.33
C HIS A 100 -13.75 11.52 12.54
N THR A 101 -12.52 11.74 12.99
CA THR A 101 -11.33 10.99 12.58
C THR A 101 -10.82 10.17 13.76
N LEU A 102 -10.21 9.02 13.50
CA LEU A 102 -9.70 8.11 14.53
C LEU A 102 -8.20 7.86 14.35
N LEU A 103 -7.49 7.52 15.43
CA LEU A 103 -6.10 7.06 15.36
C LEU A 103 -6.01 5.63 14.80
N ASP A 104 -6.92 4.75 15.24
CA ASP A 104 -7.11 3.38 14.73
C ASP A 104 -8.51 3.20 14.13
N GLU A 105 -8.76 3.86 13.02
CA GLU A 105 -10.03 3.74 12.30
C GLU A 105 -10.35 2.31 11.88
N LEU A 106 -9.29 1.57 11.53
CA LEU A 106 -9.40 0.21 11.05
C LEU A 106 -9.69 -0.77 12.18
N GLY A 107 -9.58 -0.40 13.46
CA GLY A 107 -9.79 -1.30 14.60
C GLY A 107 -8.76 -2.43 14.67
N GLU A 108 -7.54 -2.20 14.18
CA GLU A 108 -6.48 -3.22 14.20
C GLU A 108 -6.05 -3.60 15.62
N GLU A 109 -6.13 -2.67 16.58
CA GLU A 109 -5.78 -2.91 17.98
C GLU A 109 -6.75 -3.91 18.62
N GLY A 110 -8.05 -3.78 18.34
CA GLY A 110 -9.06 -4.73 18.81
C GLY A 110 -8.90 -6.13 18.22
N ASP A 111 -8.37 -6.22 17.00
CA ASP A 111 -8.07 -7.49 16.30
C ASP A 111 -6.66 -8.02 16.62
N THR A 112 -5.85 -7.29 17.39
CA THR A 112 -4.49 -7.70 17.74
C THR A 112 -4.52 -8.76 18.83
N ILE A 113 -3.88 -9.89 18.57
CA ILE A 113 -3.79 -10.98 19.54
C ILE A 113 -2.90 -10.54 20.72
N PRO A 114 -3.36 -10.70 21.98
CA PRO A 114 -2.63 -10.26 23.16
C PRO A 114 -1.17 -10.72 23.20
N ASP A 115 -0.27 -9.85 23.62
CA ASP A 115 1.18 -10.06 23.72
C ASP A 115 1.92 -10.37 22.40
N THR A 116 1.22 -10.35 21.26
CA THR A 116 1.78 -10.53 19.92
C THR A 116 1.77 -9.22 19.12
N SER A 117 2.18 -9.28 17.85
CA SER A 117 1.95 -8.23 16.86
C SER A 117 1.17 -8.75 15.65
N VAL A 118 0.33 -9.77 15.88
CA VAL A 118 -0.55 -10.38 14.88
C VAL A 118 -1.93 -9.75 14.97
N VAL A 119 -2.40 -9.15 13.88
CA VAL A 119 -3.78 -8.71 13.70
C VAL A 119 -4.54 -9.82 12.99
N HIS A 120 -5.53 -10.44 13.65
CA HIS A 120 -6.27 -11.59 13.13
C HIS A 120 -7.76 -11.29 12.95
N ARG A 121 -8.05 -10.50 11.90
CA ARG A 121 -9.43 -10.11 11.52
C ARG A 121 -10.19 -11.19 10.76
N TYR A 122 -9.50 -11.85 9.83
CA TYR A 122 -10.14 -12.71 8.85
C TYR A 122 -9.89 -14.18 9.16
N PRO A 123 -10.85 -15.10 8.93
CA PRO A 123 -10.80 -16.46 9.46
C PRO A 123 -9.54 -17.29 9.16
N ARG A 124 -8.88 -17.05 8.02
CA ARG A 124 -7.76 -17.88 7.52
C ARG A 124 -6.49 -17.08 7.22
N ARG A 125 -6.46 -15.78 7.56
CA ARG A 125 -5.31 -14.93 7.25
C ARG A 125 -5.02 -13.91 8.33
N VAL A 126 -3.74 -13.64 8.51
CA VAL A 126 -3.25 -12.70 9.51
C VAL A 126 -2.35 -11.64 8.90
N LEU A 127 -2.38 -10.46 9.50
CA LEU A 127 -1.43 -9.39 9.28
C LEU A 127 -0.40 -9.44 10.42
N PHE A 128 0.85 -9.71 10.08
CA PHE A 128 1.95 -9.79 11.04
C PHE A 128 2.78 -8.50 10.97
N LEU A 129 2.59 -7.63 11.97
CA LEU A 129 3.29 -6.35 12.08
C LEU A 129 4.68 -6.60 12.66
N VAL A 130 5.70 -6.66 11.80
CA VAL A 130 7.06 -7.03 12.20
C VAL A 130 7.97 -5.83 12.46
N SER A 131 7.62 -4.64 11.97
CA SER A 131 8.40 -3.40 12.11
C SER A 131 7.47 -2.21 12.30
N ASN A 132 7.91 -1.14 12.98
CA ASN A 132 7.21 0.16 13.01
C ASN A 132 8.04 1.26 12.33
N THR A 133 9.02 0.87 11.53
CA THR A 133 9.90 1.79 10.79
C THR A 133 9.58 1.75 9.32
N CYS A 134 9.54 2.91 8.65
CA CYS A 134 9.46 3.03 7.20
C CYS A 134 10.68 3.78 6.67
N ALA A 135 11.02 3.57 5.39
CA ALA A 135 11.98 4.41 4.68
C ALA A 135 11.46 5.84 4.54
N VAL A 136 10.20 6.03 4.11
CA VAL A 136 9.56 7.35 4.04
C VAL A 136 8.21 7.31 4.74
N LEU A 137 7.88 8.38 5.48
CA LEU A 137 6.62 8.50 6.23
C LEU A 137 5.56 9.18 5.36
N CYS A 138 4.51 8.42 5.05
CA CYS A 138 3.40 8.89 4.23
C CYS A 138 2.47 9.78 5.06
N ARG A 139 2.07 10.95 4.56
CA ARG A 139 1.16 11.86 5.31
C ARG A 139 -0.24 11.30 5.51
N PHE A 140 -0.65 10.38 4.64
CA PHE A 140 -1.92 9.64 4.67
C PHE A 140 -1.79 8.25 5.31
N CYS A 141 -0.73 7.96 6.08
CA CYS A 141 -0.49 6.63 6.65
C CYS A 141 -1.62 6.19 7.59
N THR A 142 -2.22 5.03 7.34
CA THR A 142 -3.29 4.45 8.17
C THR A 142 -2.78 4.01 9.55
N ARG A 143 -1.47 3.76 9.65
CA ARG A 143 -0.75 3.34 10.87
C ARG A 143 0.10 4.45 11.46
N LYS A 144 -0.24 5.72 11.21
CA LYS A 144 0.49 6.89 11.71
C LYS A 144 0.64 6.90 13.24
N ARG A 145 -0.32 6.30 13.96
CA ARG A 145 -0.29 6.13 15.42
C ARG A 145 0.89 5.30 15.93
N MET A 146 1.34 4.31 15.16
CA MET A 146 2.35 3.33 15.58
C MET A 146 3.70 3.50 14.89
N VAL A 147 3.71 3.99 13.65
CA VAL A 147 4.95 4.14 12.87
C VAL A 147 5.76 5.33 13.37
N ALA A 148 7.08 5.15 13.47
CA ALA A 148 8.05 6.18 13.91
C ALA A 148 7.89 6.67 15.36
N GLN A 149 7.21 5.91 16.23
CA GLN A 149 7.23 6.13 17.67
C GLN A 149 8.56 5.61 18.28
N PRO A 150 9.20 6.34 19.22
CA PRO A 150 10.50 5.98 19.81
C PRO A 150 10.54 4.62 20.54
N ASP A 151 9.40 4.19 21.06
CA ASP A 151 9.19 2.92 21.79
C ASP A 151 8.76 1.76 20.87
N GLY A 152 8.41 2.04 19.61
CA GLY A 152 7.67 1.15 18.74
C GLY A 152 8.46 0.03 18.05
N SER A 153 9.69 -0.30 18.45
CA SER A 153 10.38 -1.41 17.78
C SER A 153 9.75 -2.74 18.21
N VAL A 154 9.18 -3.51 17.27
CA VAL A 154 8.64 -4.85 17.60
C VAL A 154 9.78 -5.72 18.12
N HIS A 155 9.72 -6.02 19.42
CA HIS A 155 10.77 -6.74 20.12
C HIS A 155 10.86 -8.18 19.59
N LYS A 156 12.06 -8.77 19.67
CA LYS A 156 12.29 -10.15 19.23
C LYS A 156 11.30 -11.11 19.90
N ASP A 157 11.07 -10.94 21.20
CA ASP A 157 10.18 -11.83 21.96
C ASP A 157 8.72 -11.71 21.52
N GLN A 158 8.27 -10.51 21.12
CA GLN A 158 6.93 -10.32 20.56
C GLN A 158 6.80 -10.95 19.18
N ILE A 159 7.85 -10.90 18.35
CA ILE A 159 7.92 -11.61 17.06
C ILE A 159 7.86 -13.12 17.29
N GLU A 160 8.61 -13.67 18.24
CA GLU A 160 8.55 -15.10 18.57
C GLU A 160 7.13 -15.50 18.98
N ARG A 161 6.53 -14.83 19.99
CA ARG A 161 5.14 -15.12 20.41
C ARG A 161 4.13 -15.02 19.27
N SER A 162 4.35 -14.12 18.32
CA SER A 162 3.52 -14.00 17.11
C SER A 162 3.65 -15.23 16.21
N ILE A 163 4.87 -15.74 16.04
CA ILE A 163 5.13 -16.97 15.29
C ILE A 163 4.56 -18.19 16.03
N ASP A 164 4.65 -18.25 17.36
CA ASP A 164 4.02 -19.28 18.20
C ASP A 164 2.50 -19.31 17.97
N TYR A 165 1.85 -18.15 17.96
CA TYR A 165 0.42 -18.03 17.67
C TYR A 165 0.06 -18.57 16.28
N ILE A 166 0.81 -18.17 15.25
CA ILE A 166 0.61 -18.63 13.87
C ILE A 166 0.84 -20.15 13.77
N ALA A 167 1.86 -20.67 14.45
CA ALA A 167 2.18 -22.09 14.48
C ALA A 167 1.09 -22.91 15.18
N GLY A 168 0.53 -22.40 16.27
CA GLY A 168 -0.52 -23.04 17.07
C GLY A 168 -1.89 -23.05 16.40
N ASN A 169 -2.21 -22.04 15.58
CA ASN A 169 -3.49 -21.94 14.89
C ASN A 169 -3.42 -22.50 13.46
N LYS A 170 -4.01 -23.69 13.26
CA LYS A 170 -3.96 -24.42 11.98
C LYS A 170 -4.93 -23.92 10.90
N ASP A 171 -5.85 -23.02 11.24
CA ASP A 171 -6.76 -22.40 10.27
C ASP A 171 -6.08 -21.26 9.49
N ILE A 172 -4.95 -20.75 9.99
CA ILE A 172 -4.17 -19.70 9.32
C ILE A 172 -3.42 -20.30 8.13
N GLU A 173 -3.80 -19.85 6.93
CA GLU A 173 -3.16 -20.26 5.68
C GLU A 173 -2.37 -19.14 5.00
N ASP A 174 -2.68 -17.88 5.29
CA ASP A 174 -2.08 -16.69 4.65
C ASP A 174 -1.53 -15.72 5.70
N VAL A 175 -0.22 -15.52 5.68
CA VAL A 175 0.50 -14.62 6.58
C VAL A 175 1.07 -13.47 5.75
N LEU A 176 0.64 -12.25 6.07
CA LEU A 176 1.15 -11.02 5.46
C LEU A 176 2.11 -10.31 6.42
N LEU A 177 3.40 -10.32 6.10
CA LEU A 177 4.41 -9.51 6.80
C LEU A 177 4.23 -8.03 6.42
N SER A 178 4.09 -7.17 7.42
CA SER A 178 3.83 -5.74 7.26
C SER A 178 4.25 -4.98 8.53
N GLY A 179 3.60 -3.83 8.80
CA GLY A 179 3.91 -2.93 9.89
C GLY A 179 4.05 -1.50 9.36
N GLY A 180 5.17 -0.86 9.72
CA GLY A 180 5.77 0.20 8.93
C GLY A 180 6.25 -0.36 7.60
N ASP A 181 7.43 -1.00 7.59
CA ASP A 181 7.92 -1.70 6.42
C ASP A 181 8.88 -2.86 6.78
N PRO A 182 8.58 -4.11 6.44
CA PRO A 182 9.41 -5.27 6.77
C PRO A 182 10.79 -5.25 6.11
N LEU A 183 10.95 -4.57 4.98
CA LEU A 183 12.25 -4.48 4.29
C LEU A 183 13.22 -3.50 4.97
N THR A 184 12.80 -2.82 6.04
CA THR A 184 13.74 -2.06 6.89
C THR A 184 14.68 -2.95 7.70
N PHE A 185 14.40 -4.25 7.79
CA PHE A 185 15.31 -5.20 8.40
C PHE A 185 16.50 -5.56 7.50
N THR A 186 17.59 -5.93 8.17
CA THR A 186 18.73 -6.55 7.50
C THR A 186 18.33 -7.90 6.91
N ASP A 187 19.11 -8.35 5.95
CA ASP A 187 18.89 -9.64 5.28
C ASP A 187 18.88 -10.79 6.28
N GLU A 188 19.78 -10.80 7.27
CA GLU A 188 19.87 -11.85 8.29
C GLU A 188 18.63 -11.90 9.18
N ARG A 189 18.11 -10.74 9.58
CA ARG A 189 16.91 -10.68 10.41
C ARG A 189 15.67 -11.11 9.63
N LEU A 190 15.59 -10.75 8.34
CA LEU A 190 14.48 -11.16 7.50
C LEU A 190 14.54 -12.67 7.21
N ASP A 191 15.74 -13.21 6.92
CA ASP A 191 15.99 -14.64 6.75
C ASP A 191 15.56 -15.44 8.00
N TYR A 192 15.89 -14.92 9.19
CA TYR A 192 15.46 -15.51 10.46
C TYR A 192 13.92 -15.54 10.60
N ILE A 193 13.25 -14.40 10.45
CA ILE A 193 11.78 -14.32 10.66
C ILE A 193 11.04 -15.23 9.67
N LEU A 194 11.39 -15.16 8.39
CA LEU A 194 10.79 -15.98 7.35
C LEU A 194 11.07 -17.48 7.59
N GLY A 195 12.30 -17.81 7.99
CA GLY A 195 12.71 -19.17 8.33
C GLY A 195 11.94 -19.74 9.50
N GLN A 196 11.79 -18.99 10.59
CA GLN A 196 11.02 -19.41 11.76
C GLN A 196 9.54 -19.65 11.44
N ILE A 197 8.92 -18.83 10.58
CA ILE A 197 7.56 -19.09 10.10
C ILE A 197 7.52 -20.41 9.31
N ARG A 198 8.46 -20.63 8.38
CA ARG A 198 8.48 -21.85 7.55
C ARG A 198 8.75 -23.12 8.34
N GLU A 199 9.60 -23.06 9.35
CA GLU A 199 9.92 -24.17 10.23
C GLU A 199 8.76 -24.52 11.17
N ARG A 200 8.18 -23.52 11.83
CA ARG A 200 7.24 -23.71 12.94
C ARG A 200 5.78 -23.78 12.49
N ALA A 201 5.46 -23.13 11.38
CA ALA A 201 4.12 -23.11 10.78
C ALA A 201 4.14 -23.65 9.34
N PRO A 202 4.54 -24.92 9.10
CA PRO A 202 4.63 -25.49 7.76
C PRO A 202 3.28 -25.57 7.03
N HIS A 203 2.16 -25.45 7.75
CA HIS A 203 0.80 -25.39 7.20
C HIS A 203 0.47 -24.07 6.51
N VAL A 204 1.24 -23.00 6.75
CA VAL A 204 1.03 -21.69 6.10
C VAL A 204 1.31 -21.80 4.60
N ARG A 205 0.25 -21.66 3.81
CA ARG A 205 0.27 -21.81 2.35
C ARG A 205 0.83 -20.57 1.65
N PHE A 206 0.38 -19.39 2.08
CA PHE A 206 0.79 -18.12 1.52
C PHE A 206 1.57 -17.32 2.54
N LEU A 207 2.79 -16.95 2.17
CA LEU A 207 3.63 -16.00 2.88
C LEU A 207 3.85 -14.82 1.96
N ARG A 208 3.29 -13.68 2.33
CA ARG A 208 3.27 -12.47 1.51
C ARG A 208 3.85 -11.31 2.29
N MET A 209 4.24 -10.27 1.57
CA MET A 209 4.86 -9.09 2.15
C MET A 209 4.22 -7.81 1.60
N GLY A 210 3.93 -6.85 2.46
CA GLY A 210 3.63 -5.48 2.07
C GLY A 210 4.86 -4.62 2.30
N SER A 211 5.38 -3.98 1.25
CA SER A 211 6.54 -3.08 1.41
C SER A 211 6.50 -1.94 0.40
N ARG A 212 6.54 -0.72 0.93
CA ARG A 212 6.69 0.50 0.13
C ARG A 212 8.16 0.86 -0.07
N MET A 213 9.07 0.25 0.69
CA MET A 213 10.51 0.42 0.56
C MET A 213 11.04 0.00 -0.81
N VAL A 214 10.39 -0.94 -1.49
CA VAL A 214 10.68 -1.26 -2.91
C VAL A 214 10.59 -0.02 -3.78
N VAL A 215 9.62 0.86 -3.50
CA VAL A 215 9.35 2.11 -4.23
C VAL A 215 10.20 3.25 -3.66
N GLN A 216 10.23 3.40 -2.33
CA GLN A 216 10.83 4.54 -1.63
C GLN A 216 12.35 4.48 -1.50
N LEU A 217 12.91 3.27 -1.62
CA LEU A 217 14.33 3.01 -1.56
C LEU A 217 14.69 1.76 -2.37
N PRO A 218 14.56 1.80 -3.72
CA PRO A 218 14.66 0.61 -4.56
C PRO A 218 16.01 -0.13 -4.45
N THR A 219 17.08 0.55 -4.03
CA THR A 219 18.40 -0.05 -3.79
C THR A 219 18.43 -1.05 -2.63
N ARG A 220 17.38 -1.09 -1.79
CA ARG A 220 17.17 -2.18 -0.82
C ARG A 220 17.04 -3.55 -1.49
N ILE A 221 16.59 -3.57 -2.75
CA ILE A 221 16.40 -4.79 -3.52
C ILE A 221 17.72 -5.18 -4.17
N THR A 222 18.36 -6.19 -3.57
CA THR A 222 19.62 -6.77 -4.03
C THR A 222 19.42 -8.24 -4.41
N PRO A 223 20.37 -8.85 -5.15
CA PRO A 223 20.34 -10.27 -5.44
C PRO A 223 20.25 -11.14 -4.17
N GLU A 224 20.94 -10.73 -3.10
CA GLU A 224 20.98 -11.45 -1.81
C GLU A 224 19.61 -11.45 -1.13
N LEU A 225 18.94 -10.28 -1.07
CA LEU A 225 17.56 -10.20 -0.59
C LEU A 225 16.64 -11.10 -1.41
N CYS A 226 16.76 -11.05 -2.75
CA CYS A 226 15.90 -11.85 -3.63
C CYS A 226 16.11 -13.36 -3.38
N ALA A 227 17.36 -13.80 -3.17
CA ALA A 227 17.66 -15.18 -2.81
C ALA A 227 17.03 -15.60 -1.47
N ILE A 228 17.00 -14.70 -0.47
CA ILE A 228 16.33 -14.96 0.82
C ILE A 228 14.81 -15.09 0.65
N LEU A 229 14.20 -14.19 -0.11
CA LEU A 229 12.76 -14.24 -0.38
C LEU A 229 12.38 -15.53 -1.14
N GLU A 230 13.21 -15.94 -2.11
CA GLU A 230 13.05 -17.19 -2.85
C GLU A 230 13.23 -18.43 -1.94
N LYS A 231 14.31 -18.48 -1.15
CA LYS A 231 14.62 -19.54 -0.18
C LYS A 231 13.42 -19.85 0.72
N HIS A 232 12.76 -18.81 1.23
CA HIS A 232 11.59 -18.96 2.10
C HIS A 232 10.26 -19.03 1.38
N ARG A 233 10.29 -19.12 0.04
CA ARG A 233 9.11 -19.18 -0.81
C ARG A 233 8.15 -18.04 -0.47
N VAL A 234 8.58 -16.78 -0.52
CA VAL A 234 7.65 -15.64 -0.41
C VAL A 234 6.85 -15.58 -1.71
N GLN A 235 5.53 -15.78 -1.65
CA GLN A 235 4.70 -15.90 -2.85
C GLN A 235 4.44 -14.55 -3.52
N MET A 236 4.33 -13.48 -2.73
CA MET A 236 3.89 -12.18 -3.23
C MET A 236 4.49 -11.03 -2.45
N VAL A 237 4.95 -9.99 -3.16
CA VAL A 237 5.20 -8.66 -2.59
C VAL A 237 4.18 -7.67 -3.15
N ASN A 238 3.38 -7.10 -2.26
CA ASN A 238 2.54 -5.95 -2.56
C ASN A 238 3.35 -4.67 -2.33
N ILE A 239 3.55 -3.91 -3.41
CA ILE A 239 4.16 -2.58 -3.37
C ILE A 239 3.07 -1.51 -3.34
N HIS A 240 3.45 -0.29 -2.94
CA HIS A 240 2.51 0.82 -2.83
C HIS A 240 2.97 2.03 -3.66
N ILE A 241 2.22 2.30 -4.73
CA ILE A 241 2.42 3.43 -5.64
C ILE A 241 1.09 4.18 -5.78
N ASN A 242 1.15 5.50 -5.71
CA ASN A 242 -0.02 6.37 -5.88
C ASN A 242 0.05 7.24 -7.12
N HIS A 243 1.24 7.50 -7.68
CA HIS A 243 1.38 8.37 -8.84
C HIS A 243 2.40 7.82 -9.86
N PRO A 244 2.19 7.96 -11.19
CA PRO A 244 3.13 7.50 -12.21
C PRO A 244 4.57 8.03 -12.04
N LYS A 245 4.73 9.24 -11.48
CA LYS A 245 6.04 9.85 -11.17
C LYS A 245 6.91 8.98 -10.24
N GLU A 246 6.32 8.07 -9.47
CA GLU A 246 7.08 7.13 -8.62
C GLU A 246 7.65 5.94 -9.40
N ILE A 247 7.17 5.68 -10.63
CA ILE A 247 7.63 4.58 -11.50
C ILE A 247 8.88 5.01 -12.27
N THR A 248 10.03 4.88 -11.63
CA THR A 248 11.32 5.25 -12.22
C THR A 248 11.97 4.07 -12.98
N PRO A 249 12.96 4.35 -13.86
CA PRO A 249 13.78 3.29 -14.45
C PRO A 249 14.46 2.39 -13.42
N LEU A 250 14.95 2.98 -12.31
CA LEU A 250 15.55 2.21 -11.21
C LEU A 250 14.52 1.27 -10.57
N LEU A 251 13.31 1.75 -10.27
CA LEU A 251 12.24 0.93 -9.72
C LEU A 251 11.92 -0.25 -10.65
N ARG A 252 11.75 0.01 -11.96
CA ARG A 252 11.47 -1.03 -12.96
C ARG A 252 12.53 -2.13 -12.95
N ARG A 253 13.82 -1.78 -12.88
CA ARG A 253 14.91 -2.77 -12.79
C ARG A 253 14.86 -3.60 -11.51
N ARG A 254 14.57 -2.97 -10.36
CA ARG A 254 14.53 -3.63 -9.05
C ARG A 254 13.29 -4.54 -8.91
N VAL A 255 12.14 -4.11 -9.42
CA VAL A 255 10.93 -4.96 -9.55
C VAL A 255 11.22 -6.19 -10.41
N LYS A 256 11.93 -6.02 -11.54
CA LYS A 256 12.29 -7.16 -12.40
C LYS A 256 13.17 -8.19 -11.69
N MET A 257 14.00 -7.74 -10.74
CA MET A 257 14.84 -8.64 -9.92
C MET A 257 13.97 -9.52 -9.00
N ILE A 258 12.98 -8.92 -8.32
CA ILE A 258 12.03 -9.66 -7.47
C ILE A 258 11.24 -10.68 -8.30
N GLN A 259 10.76 -10.28 -9.49
CA GLN A 259 10.04 -11.18 -10.39
C GLN A 259 10.89 -12.36 -10.87
N LYS A 260 12.18 -12.15 -11.12
CA LYS A 260 13.10 -13.22 -11.52
C LYS A 260 13.31 -14.27 -10.42
N ALA A 261 13.11 -13.90 -9.16
CA ALA A 261 13.08 -14.81 -8.02
C ALA A 261 11.75 -15.59 -7.89
N GLY A 262 10.85 -15.51 -8.88
CA GLY A 262 9.59 -16.23 -8.91
C GLY A 262 8.46 -15.61 -8.07
N ILE A 263 8.64 -14.36 -7.62
CA ILE A 263 7.72 -13.71 -6.68
C ILE A 263 6.68 -12.87 -7.43
N MET A 264 5.40 -13.05 -7.09
CA MET A 264 4.31 -12.27 -7.67
C MET A 264 4.34 -10.84 -7.16
N MET A 265 4.07 -9.88 -8.04
CA MET A 265 4.03 -8.47 -7.69
C MET A 265 2.61 -7.93 -7.74
N GLY A 266 2.13 -7.39 -6.61
CA GLY A 266 0.87 -6.67 -6.53
C GLY A 266 1.09 -5.18 -6.29
N LEU A 267 0.18 -4.35 -6.78
CA LEU A 267 0.15 -2.92 -6.51
C LEU A 267 -1.07 -2.56 -5.67
N GLN A 268 -0.81 -1.91 -4.55
CA GLN A 268 -1.81 -1.23 -3.74
C GLN A 268 -1.67 0.28 -3.92
N THR A 269 -2.80 0.95 -4.14
CA THR A 269 -2.88 2.39 -4.32
C THR A 269 -3.92 2.94 -3.34
N VAL A 270 -3.72 4.14 -2.82
CA VAL A 270 -4.75 4.88 -2.08
C VAL A 270 -5.26 5.99 -2.98
N CYS A 271 -6.58 6.15 -3.07
CA CYS A 271 -7.22 7.22 -3.81
C CYS A 271 -7.15 8.52 -2.98
N LEU A 272 -6.25 9.41 -3.38
CA LEU A 272 -5.84 10.60 -2.65
C LEU A 272 -6.17 11.86 -3.45
N LYS A 273 -6.90 12.77 -2.81
CA LYS A 273 -7.31 14.05 -3.38
C LYS A 273 -6.10 14.91 -3.77
N GLY A 274 -6.12 15.48 -4.97
CA GLY A 274 -5.06 16.32 -5.50
C GLY A 274 -3.75 15.58 -5.81
N ILE A 275 -3.78 14.24 -5.85
CA ILE A 275 -2.64 13.39 -6.20
C ILE A 275 -3.02 12.46 -7.35
N ASN A 276 -4.04 11.63 -7.17
CA ASN A 276 -4.42 10.61 -8.16
C ASN A 276 -5.93 10.45 -8.34
N ASP A 277 -6.73 11.37 -7.82
CA ASP A 277 -8.18 11.47 -8.03
C ASP A 277 -8.56 11.97 -9.44
N ASP A 278 -7.78 11.56 -10.44
CA ASP A 278 -7.92 11.86 -11.85
C ASP A 278 -7.85 10.59 -12.70
N VAL A 279 -8.75 10.47 -13.68
CA VAL A 279 -8.88 9.28 -14.53
C VAL A 279 -7.62 9.09 -15.38
N ALA A 280 -7.05 10.14 -15.95
CA ALA A 280 -5.86 10.03 -16.79
C ALA A 280 -4.65 9.61 -15.96
N VAL A 281 -4.48 10.16 -14.76
CA VAL A 281 -3.42 9.77 -13.82
C VAL A 281 -3.54 8.29 -13.42
N MET A 282 -4.74 7.82 -13.06
CA MET A 282 -4.94 6.41 -12.69
C MET A 282 -4.75 5.46 -13.88
N ARG A 283 -5.22 5.84 -15.09
CA ARG A 283 -4.98 5.05 -16.31
C ARG A 283 -3.49 4.87 -16.56
N GLU A 284 -2.74 5.96 -16.53
CA GLU A 284 -1.30 5.95 -16.73
C GLU A 284 -0.60 5.09 -15.67
N LEU A 285 -0.97 5.26 -14.40
CA LEU A 285 -0.39 4.51 -13.28
C LEU A 285 -0.56 2.99 -13.48
N PHE A 286 -1.79 2.55 -13.78
CA PHE A 286 -2.09 1.13 -13.87
C PHE A 286 -1.60 0.49 -15.16
N MET A 287 -1.57 1.22 -16.26
CA MET A 287 -0.93 0.75 -17.49
C MET A 287 0.58 0.59 -17.29
N GLN A 288 1.27 1.58 -16.71
CA GLN A 288 2.68 1.45 -16.38
C GLN A 288 2.97 0.31 -15.39
N ALA A 289 2.09 0.09 -14.41
CA ALA A 289 2.23 -1.04 -13.48
C ALA A 289 2.20 -2.39 -14.21
N ILE A 290 1.24 -2.58 -15.12
CA ILE A 290 1.15 -3.80 -15.93
C ILE A 290 2.34 -3.95 -16.87
N GLU A 291 2.82 -2.88 -17.51
CA GLU A 291 4.02 -2.90 -18.35
C GLU A 291 5.27 -3.40 -17.61
N MET A 292 5.41 -3.08 -16.31
CA MET A 292 6.49 -3.61 -15.48
C MET A 292 6.16 -4.96 -14.81
N GLY A 293 5.04 -5.59 -15.17
CA GLY A 293 4.62 -6.90 -14.64
C GLY A 293 4.12 -6.86 -13.19
N VAL A 294 3.61 -5.71 -12.74
CA VAL A 294 3.01 -5.53 -11.40
C VAL A 294 1.50 -5.46 -11.58
N ARG A 295 0.76 -6.33 -10.89
CA ARG A 295 -0.69 -6.40 -11.01
C ARG A 295 -1.37 -5.36 -10.11
N PRO A 296 -2.16 -4.40 -10.63
CA PRO A 296 -3.05 -3.58 -9.82
C PRO A 296 -4.00 -4.46 -9.02
N TYR A 297 -3.89 -4.41 -7.69
CA TYR A 297 -4.63 -5.25 -6.76
C TYR A 297 -5.77 -4.46 -6.12
N TYR A 298 -5.45 -3.40 -5.38
CA TYR A 298 -6.43 -2.57 -4.70
C TYR A 298 -6.21 -1.08 -4.95
N VAL A 299 -7.33 -0.35 -5.07
CA VAL A 299 -7.41 1.09 -4.80
C VAL A 299 -8.23 1.26 -3.54
N TYR A 300 -7.58 1.69 -2.46
CA TYR A 300 -8.23 1.99 -1.19
C TYR A 300 -8.83 3.39 -1.22
N SER A 301 -9.99 3.56 -0.61
CA SER A 301 -10.39 4.89 -0.14
C SER A 301 -9.36 5.40 0.85
N THR A 302 -9.23 6.72 0.95
CA THR A 302 -8.46 7.30 2.05
C THR A 302 -9.19 7.05 3.36
N ASP A 303 -8.56 6.29 4.25
CA ASP A 303 -8.94 6.11 5.64
C ASP A 303 -9.08 7.49 6.35
N MET A 304 -10.15 7.69 7.10
CA MET A 304 -10.44 8.83 7.97
C MET A 304 -9.53 8.88 9.22
N VAL A 305 -8.22 8.72 9.02
CA VAL A 305 -7.23 8.87 10.09
C VAL A 305 -6.93 10.34 10.40
N GLU A 306 -6.59 10.62 11.66
CA GLU A 306 -6.26 11.99 12.10
C GLU A 306 -5.13 12.59 11.22
N GLY A 307 -5.33 13.83 10.78
CA GLY A 307 -4.39 14.55 9.93
C GLY A 307 -4.40 14.17 8.45
N ALA A 308 -5.13 13.14 8.00
CA ALA A 308 -5.19 12.75 6.58
C ALA A 308 -6.46 13.24 5.85
N HIS A 309 -7.37 13.92 6.53
CA HIS A 309 -8.70 14.26 6.01
C HIS A 309 -8.70 15.08 4.72
N HIS A 310 -7.66 15.89 4.48
CA HIS A 310 -7.53 16.68 3.26
C HIS A 310 -7.25 15.83 2.01
N PHE A 311 -6.87 14.56 2.17
CA PHE A 311 -6.74 13.59 1.07
C PHE A 311 -8.04 12.85 0.73
N ILE A 312 -9.11 13.01 1.51
CA ILE A 312 -10.33 12.24 1.32
C ILE A 312 -10.97 12.57 -0.03
N VAL A 313 -11.23 11.52 -0.81
CA VAL A 313 -11.95 11.56 -2.08
C VAL A 313 -13.37 11.05 -1.82
N PRO A 314 -14.42 11.81 -2.19
CA PRO A 314 -15.80 11.37 -2.03
C PRO A 314 -16.09 10.07 -2.79
N HIS A 315 -16.99 9.25 -2.26
CA HIS A 315 -17.34 7.96 -2.84
C HIS A 315 -17.81 8.05 -4.30
N HIS A 316 -18.66 9.03 -4.65
CA HIS A 316 -19.11 9.21 -6.04
C HIS A 316 -17.93 9.42 -7.00
N ARG A 317 -16.91 10.17 -6.57
CA ARG A 317 -15.70 10.40 -7.36
C ARG A 317 -14.89 9.11 -7.54
N MET A 318 -14.82 8.26 -6.52
CA MET A 318 -14.20 6.93 -6.66
C MET A 318 -14.93 6.04 -7.67
N LEU A 319 -16.26 6.11 -7.72
CA LEU A 319 -17.05 5.38 -8.73
C LEU A 319 -16.79 5.92 -10.14
N GLU A 320 -16.75 7.24 -10.33
CA GLU A 320 -16.37 7.87 -11.61
C GLU A 320 -14.97 7.43 -12.06
N LEU A 321 -14.01 7.38 -11.13
CA LEU A 321 -12.66 6.89 -11.41
C LEU A 321 -12.70 5.43 -11.88
N TYR A 322 -13.45 4.56 -11.19
CA TYR A 322 -13.61 3.17 -11.61
C TYR A 322 -14.20 3.07 -13.02
N GLU A 323 -15.27 3.82 -13.32
CA GLU A 323 -15.89 3.86 -14.66
C GLU A 323 -14.93 4.37 -15.72
N GLY A 324 -14.05 5.32 -15.36
CA GLY A 324 -12.97 5.79 -16.20
C GLY A 324 -11.92 4.72 -16.51
N LEU A 325 -11.85 3.62 -15.76
CA LEU A 325 -10.89 2.54 -15.97
C LEU A 325 -11.53 1.34 -16.67
N ARG A 326 -12.65 0.84 -16.14
CA ARG A 326 -13.30 -0.38 -16.63
C ARG A 326 -13.75 -0.21 -18.09
N GLY A 327 -13.23 -1.06 -18.97
CA GLY A 327 -13.54 -1.04 -20.40
C GLY A 327 -12.72 -0.04 -21.21
N TRP A 328 -12.01 0.89 -20.55
CA TRP A 328 -11.14 1.88 -21.20
C TRP A 328 -9.67 1.47 -21.23
N ILE A 329 -9.22 0.70 -20.24
CA ILE A 329 -7.87 0.11 -20.19
C ILE A 329 -7.96 -1.42 -20.18
N SER A 330 -6.81 -2.06 -20.36
CA SER A 330 -6.68 -3.51 -20.30
C SER A 330 -7.34 -4.08 -19.03
N GLY A 331 -8.18 -5.10 -19.18
CA GLY A 331 -8.83 -5.78 -18.06
C GLY A 331 -7.91 -6.13 -16.88
N PRO A 332 -6.66 -6.60 -17.09
CA PRO A 332 -5.75 -6.85 -15.99
C PRO A 332 -5.22 -5.59 -15.27
N ALA A 333 -5.33 -4.41 -15.87
CA ALA A 333 -4.93 -3.15 -15.26
C ALA A 333 -6.01 -2.57 -14.33
N VAL A 334 -7.24 -3.12 -14.32
CA VAL A 334 -8.32 -2.61 -13.47
C VAL A 334 -8.23 -3.25 -12.08
N PRO A 335 -7.93 -2.47 -11.01
CA PRO A 335 -7.89 -2.97 -9.64
C PRO A 335 -9.30 -3.10 -9.06
N THR A 336 -9.41 -3.72 -7.88
CA THR A 336 -10.63 -3.64 -7.07
C THR A 336 -10.57 -2.35 -6.27
N PHE A 337 -11.60 -1.51 -6.36
CA PHE A 337 -11.72 -0.37 -5.45
C PHE A 337 -12.37 -0.85 -4.16
N VAL A 338 -11.85 -0.43 -3.02
CA VAL A 338 -12.32 -0.86 -1.70
C VAL A 338 -12.43 0.30 -0.73
N VAL A 339 -13.41 0.22 0.16
CA VAL A 339 -13.47 1.00 1.39
C VAL A 339 -13.13 0.03 2.53
N ASP A 340 -12.15 0.35 3.36
CA ASP A 340 -11.97 -0.41 4.60
C ASP A 340 -13.07 0.03 5.58
N GLY A 341 -13.92 -0.92 5.97
CA GLY A 341 -15.05 -0.65 6.83
C GLY A 341 -14.62 -0.32 8.27
N LEU A 342 -15.21 0.74 8.81
CA LEU A 342 -14.92 1.28 10.14
C LEU A 342 -15.02 0.20 11.23
N GLY A 343 -14.15 0.27 12.22
CA GLY A 343 -14.19 -0.63 13.38
C GLY A 343 -13.88 -2.10 13.05
N GLY A 344 -13.18 -2.35 11.94
CA GLY A 344 -12.67 -3.68 11.62
C GLY A 344 -13.55 -4.53 10.72
N LEU A 345 -14.56 -3.96 10.05
CA LEU A 345 -15.44 -4.72 9.14
C LEU A 345 -14.72 -5.28 7.90
N GLY A 346 -13.49 -4.82 7.66
CA GLY A 346 -12.66 -5.31 6.57
C GLY A 346 -12.93 -4.61 5.24
N LYS A 347 -12.40 -5.19 4.16
CA LYS A 347 -12.34 -4.54 2.83
C LYS A 347 -13.66 -4.77 2.11
N LEU A 348 -14.40 -3.69 1.90
CA LEU A 348 -15.69 -3.68 1.22
C LEU A 348 -15.47 -3.22 -0.23
N PRO A 349 -15.61 -4.10 -1.24
CA PRO A 349 -15.49 -3.70 -2.63
C PRO A 349 -16.55 -2.66 -3.01
N ILE A 350 -16.11 -1.63 -3.72
CA ILE A 350 -17.00 -0.66 -4.35
C ILE A 350 -16.90 -0.81 -5.86
N ILE A 351 -18.04 -1.01 -6.51
CA ILE A 351 -18.15 -1.15 -7.96
C ILE A 351 -19.39 -0.41 -8.45
N PRO A 352 -19.32 0.25 -9.61
CA PRO A 352 -20.51 0.73 -10.29
C PRO A 352 -21.42 -0.44 -10.67
N THR A 353 -22.73 -0.21 -10.66
CA THR A 353 -23.71 -1.20 -11.13
C THR A 353 -23.71 -1.22 -12.66
N TYR A 354 -23.27 -2.34 -13.24
CA TYR A 354 -23.32 -2.60 -14.70
C TYR A 354 -24.46 -3.53 -15.10
N VAL A 355 -24.97 -4.32 -14.14
CA VAL A 355 -25.97 -5.37 -14.34
C VAL A 355 -27.00 -5.23 -13.23
N HIS A 356 -28.28 -5.19 -13.58
CA HIS A 356 -29.40 -5.14 -12.64
C HIS A 356 -30.49 -6.12 -13.08
N GLU A 357 -30.99 -6.92 -12.16
CA GLU A 357 -32.08 -7.86 -12.40
C GLU A 357 -33.43 -7.22 -12.02
N GLU A 358 -34.43 -7.36 -12.89
CA GLU A 358 -35.78 -6.85 -12.66
C GLU A 358 -36.82 -7.95 -12.88
N ILE A 359 -37.87 -7.96 -12.06
CA ILE A 359 -39.03 -8.84 -12.27
C ILE A 359 -39.81 -8.35 -13.48
N ARG A 360 -40.15 -9.26 -14.39
CA ARG A 360 -40.95 -8.94 -15.57
C ARG A 360 -42.36 -8.56 -15.15
N ALA A 361 -42.96 -7.60 -15.84
CA ALA A 361 -44.31 -7.11 -15.55
C ALA A 361 -45.40 -8.20 -15.67
N ASP A 362 -45.15 -9.25 -16.46
CA ASP A 362 -46.03 -10.40 -16.64
C ASP A 362 -45.92 -11.46 -15.52
N GLY A 363 -45.00 -11.28 -14.57
CA GLY A 363 -44.74 -12.23 -13.48
C GLY A 363 -44.07 -13.54 -13.92
N GLN A 364 -43.68 -13.68 -15.18
CA GLN A 364 -43.15 -14.94 -15.75
C GLN A 364 -41.66 -15.15 -15.50
N GLY A 365 -41.00 -14.27 -14.75
CA GLY A 365 -39.58 -14.39 -14.40
C GLY A 365 -38.89 -13.05 -14.27
N THR A 366 -37.59 -13.03 -14.57
CA THR A 366 -36.75 -11.84 -14.49
C THR A 366 -36.16 -11.45 -15.86
N THR A 367 -35.73 -10.21 -15.98
CA THR A 367 -34.90 -9.70 -17.08
C THR A 367 -33.64 -9.09 -16.49
N VAL A 368 -32.53 -9.18 -17.22
CA VAL A 368 -31.26 -8.63 -16.77
C VAL A 368 -30.90 -7.44 -17.65
N LYS A 369 -30.94 -6.24 -17.08
CA LYS A 369 -30.51 -5.01 -17.74
C LYS A 369 -29.02 -4.82 -17.55
N CYS A 370 -28.30 -4.79 -18.66
CA CYS A 370 -26.86 -4.59 -18.70
C CYS A 370 -26.54 -3.24 -19.34
N ARG A 371 -25.49 -2.57 -18.86
CA ARG A 371 -24.82 -1.47 -19.56
C ARG A 371 -23.34 -1.73 -19.68
N ASN A 372 -22.73 -1.28 -20.78
CA ASN A 372 -21.27 -1.28 -20.92
C ASN A 372 -20.64 0.08 -20.56
N TYR A 373 -19.32 0.17 -20.67
CA TYR A 373 -18.53 1.37 -20.39
C TYR A 373 -18.83 2.57 -21.30
N LYS A 374 -19.51 2.36 -22.45
CA LYS A 374 -19.98 3.42 -23.35
C LYS A 374 -21.43 3.83 -23.07
N GLY A 375 -22.06 3.26 -22.05
CA GLY A 375 -23.49 3.48 -21.77
C GLY A 375 -24.44 2.74 -22.73
N MET A 376 -23.94 1.85 -23.60
CA MET A 376 -24.80 1.02 -24.43
C MET A 376 -25.50 0.00 -23.54
N THR A 377 -26.82 -0.11 -23.68
CA THR A 377 -27.63 -1.02 -22.90
C THR A 377 -28.07 -2.23 -23.71
N VAL A 378 -28.25 -3.36 -23.02
CA VAL A 378 -28.88 -4.55 -23.58
C VAL A 378 -29.73 -5.21 -22.48
N GLU A 379 -30.90 -5.70 -22.85
CA GLU A 379 -31.68 -6.58 -22.01
C GLU A 379 -31.32 -8.02 -22.37
N MET A 380 -30.70 -8.72 -21.43
CA MET A 380 -30.45 -10.14 -21.56
C MET A 380 -31.67 -10.89 -21.03
N PRO A 381 -32.14 -11.95 -21.71
CA PRO A 381 -33.19 -12.78 -21.18
C PRO A 381 -32.73 -13.34 -19.83
N GLY A 382 -33.42 -12.95 -18.76
CA GLY A 382 -33.22 -13.52 -17.45
C GLY A 382 -33.65 -14.98 -17.51
N LEU A 383 -32.74 -15.88 -17.15
CA LEU A 383 -33.11 -17.24 -16.81
C LEU A 383 -33.87 -17.10 -15.48
N GLY A 384 -35.21 -17.16 -15.52
CA GLY A 384 -36.05 -16.90 -14.35
C GLY A 384 -35.66 -17.73 -13.12
N LEU A 385 -36.29 -17.43 -11.97
CA LEU A 385 -35.94 -18.00 -10.64
C LEU A 385 -35.81 -19.55 -10.62
N ASP A 386 -36.44 -20.25 -11.57
CA ASP A 386 -36.46 -21.71 -11.70
C ASP A 386 -35.85 -22.23 -13.02
N PHE A 387 -34.83 -21.58 -13.60
CA PHE A 387 -34.20 -22.09 -14.81
C PHE A 387 -33.69 -23.53 -14.63
N ARG A 388 -34.22 -24.42 -15.47
CA ARG A 388 -33.76 -25.81 -15.58
C ARG A 388 -33.32 -26.07 -17.00
N VAL A 389 -32.16 -26.71 -17.14
CA VAL A 389 -31.74 -27.28 -18.42
C VAL A 389 -32.81 -28.29 -18.84
N PRO A 390 -33.40 -28.18 -20.04
CA PRO A 390 -34.38 -29.16 -20.51
C PRO A 390 -33.81 -30.57 -20.42
N SER A 391 -34.54 -31.49 -19.76
CA SER A 391 -34.11 -32.89 -19.58
C SER A 391 -34.42 -33.78 -20.78
N GLN A 392 -35.13 -33.24 -21.78
CA GLN A 392 -35.43 -33.90 -23.04
C GLN A 392 -34.97 -33.02 -24.20
N SER A 393 -34.28 -33.62 -25.16
CA SER A 393 -34.04 -33.00 -26.46
C SER A 393 -35.38 -32.73 -27.14
N ASN A 394 -35.60 -31.52 -27.65
CA ASN A 394 -36.76 -31.23 -28.48
C ASN A 394 -36.78 -32.24 -29.64
N GLY A 395 -37.77 -33.14 -29.63
CA GLY A 395 -38.03 -34.12 -30.67
C GLY A 395 -38.61 -33.48 -31.93
#